data_AF-A0A7U7PQV9-F1
#
_entry.id   AF-A0A7U7PQV9-F1
#
_cell.length_a   1.000
_cell.length_b   1.000
_cell.length_c   1.000
_cell.angle_alpha   90.00
_cell.angle_beta   90.00
_cell.angle_gamma   90.00
#
_symmetry.space_group_name_H-M   'P 1'
#
loop_
_entity.id
_entity.type
_entity.pdbx_description
1 polymer ?
#
loop_
_entity_poly.entity_id
_entity_poly.type
_entity_poly.pdbx_seq_one_letter_code
_entity_poly.pdbx_strand_id
1 'polypeptide(L)'
;MVAAVWLLVVSAVIVKGIKLTSYSQIAMTVTETAILLALIVLALAKYGTHPAHVFSLMWLWPGSFTPQLFATGALTALFFFWGWDVTINLTEETRDASRAPGHGALWAMLIVLALFMGFAVVILLVLNDQEIQQSSTNVVFAMADKLLPRPWSYVAVIAVMLSTVGTLETSILQFTRTLYAKGRDGILHPRYAILHKRWRTPWVATVLITAIGLLLLFGSSYFPSVGAIIKDSVNAIGFQVAFYYGLAGFACAWRFRREAMRSVFNLVFLLVWPLFSALFLWFIAAYSVPTFDLATNVVGLGGIALGVVPLMVNRRMAARAAAG
;
A
#
# COMPACT_ATOMS: atom_id res chain seq x y z
N MET A 1 -2.57 20.68 10.81
CA MET A 1 -4.02 21.00 10.92
C MET A 1 -4.83 20.48 9.72
N VAL A 2 -4.45 20.80 8.48
CA VAL A 2 -5.16 20.34 7.25
C VAL A 2 -5.30 18.80 7.20
N ALA A 3 -4.23 18.06 7.48
CA ALA A 3 -4.27 16.59 7.52
C ALA A 3 -5.26 16.03 8.55
N ALA A 4 -5.40 16.68 9.72
CA ALA A 4 -6.34 16.26 10.75
C ALA A 4 -7.80 16.48 10.30
N VAL A 5 -8.08 17.57 9.58
CA VAL A 5 -9.41 17.82 9.00
C VAL A 5 -9.74 16.73 7.98
N TRP A 6 -8.81 16.41 7.08
CA TRP A 6 -9.00 15.32 6.12
C TRP A 6 -9.25 13.97 6.80
N LEU A 7 -8.46 13.64 7.83
CA LEU A 7 -8.66 12.42 8.60
C LEU A 7 -10.06 12.34 9.19
N LEU A 8 -10.56 13.42 9.80
CA LEU A 8 -11.92 13.46 10.36
C LEU A 8 -13.00 13.33 9.28
N VAL A 9 -12.84 14.02 8.14
CA VAL A 9 -13.79 13.97 7.02
C VAL A 9 -13.87 12.56 6.43
N VAL A 10 -12.72 11.95 6.15
CA VAL A 10 -12.65 10.58 5.61
C VAL A 10 -13.25 9.58 6.59
N SER A 11 -12.91 9.67 7.89
CA SER A 11 -13.51 8.82 8.91
C SER A 11 -15.04 8.97 8.97
N ALA A 12 -15.57 10.19 8.83
CA ALA A 12 -17.01 10.42 8.79
C ALA A 12 -17.66 9.79 7.56
N VAL A 13 -17.04 9.88 6.38
CA VAL A 13 -17.50 9.22 5.15
C VAL A 13 -17.57 7.70 5.33
N ILE A 14 -16.53 7.11 5.92
CA ILE A 14 -16.46 5.65 6.18
C ILE A 14 -17.53 5.20 7.16
N VAL A 15 -17.78 5.96 8.23
CA VAL A 15 -18.84 5.64 9.20
C VAL A 15 -20.23 5.71 8.55
N LYS A 16 -20.45 6.66 7.63
CA LYS A 16 -21.75 6.88 6.98
C LYS A 16 -22.15 5.74 6.04
N GLY A 17 -21.19 4.99 5.48
CA GLY A 17 -21.46 3.70 4.83
C GLY A 17 -20.65 3.44 3.57
N ILE A 18 -20.46 2.15 3.26
CA ILE A 18 -19.58 1.66 2.18
C ILE A 18 -19.94 2.19 0.79
N LYS A 19 -21.22 2.39 0.47
CA LYS A 19 -21.61 2.90 -0.85
C LYS A 19 -21.08 4.30 -1.11
N LEU A 20 -21.17 5.17 -0.10
CA LEU A 20 -20.66 6.53 -0.20
C LEU A 20 -19.14 6.54 -0.33
N THR A 21 -18.46 5.75 0.51
CA THR A 21 -17.02 5.51 0.46
C THR A 21 -16.59 5.04 -0.94
N SER A 22 -17.23 3.99 -1.47
CA SER A 22 -16.94 3.48 -2.81
C SER A 22 -17.14 4.52 -3.92
N TYR A 23 -18.20 5.32 -3.87
CA TYR A 23 -18.40 6.39 -4.86
C TYR A 23 -17.36 7.51 -4.75
N SER A 24 -17.01 7.92 -3.53
CA SER A 24 -15.93 8.88 -3.29
C SER A 24 -14.60 8.35 -3.85
N GLN A 25 -14.24 7.11 -3.52
CA GLN A 25 -13.03 6.47 -4.01
C GLN A 25 -12.98 6.40 -5.54
N ILE A 26 -14.08 5.99 -6.19
CA ILE A 26 -14.15 5.96 -7.66
C ILE A 26 -13.95 7.36 -8.25
N ALA A 27 -14.62 8.38 -7.70
CA ALA A 27 -14.50 9.74 -8.19
C ALA A 27 -13.05 10.26 -8.06
N MET A 28 -12.40 10.03 -6.92
CA MET A 28 -11.02 10.42 -6.68
C MET A 28 -10.06 9.69 -7.63
N THR A 29 -10.15 8.37 -7.72
CA THR A 29 -9.27 7.55 -8.55
C THR A 29 -9.45 7.81 -10.05
N VAL A 30 -10.68 8.01 -10.53
CA VAL A 30 -10.91 8.37 -11.95
C VAL A 30 -10.32 9.74 -12.26
N THR A 31 -10.52 10.72 -11.35
CA THR A 31 -10.03 12.09 -11.55
C THR A 31 -8.51 12.14 -11.56
N GLU A 32 -7.84 11.56 -10.55
CA GLU A 32 -6.38 11.56 -10.47
C GLU A 32 -5.76 10.79 -11.65
N THR A 33 -6.33 9.64 -12.02
CA THR A 33 -5.81 8.83 -13.12
C THR A 33 -5.96 9.57 -14.45
N ALA A 34 -7.08 10.24 -14.68
CA ALA A 34 -7.27 11.06 -15.88
C ALA A 34 -6.25 12.21 -15.97
N ILE A 35 -5.96 12.88 -14.85
CA ILE A 35 -4.93 13.92 -14.79
C ILE A 35 -3.55 13.34 -15.11
N LEU A 36 -3.17 12.23 -14.47
CA LEU A 36 -1.86 11.62 -14.67
C LEU A 36 -1.68 11.11 -16.11
N LEU A 37 -2.72 10.51 -16.70
CA LEU A 37 -2.72 10.10 -18.10
C LEU A 37 -2.57 11.29 -19.05
N ALA A 38 -3.27 12.40 -18.78
CA ALA A 38 -3.11 13.62 -19.56
C ALA A 38 -1.68 14.18 -19.49
N LEU A 39 -1.08 14.18 -18.29
CA LEU A 39 0.33 14.59 -18.12
C LEU A 39 1.30 13.67 -18.86
N ILE A 40 1.07 12.35 -18.86
CA ILE A 40 1.88 11.39 -19.62
C ILE A 40 1.82 11.71 -21.12
N VAL A 41 0.63 11.91 -21.67
CA VAL A 41 0.45 12.24 -23.10
C VAL A 41 1.12 13.57 -23.46
N LEU A 42 0.96 14.60 -22.61
CA LEU A 42 1.59 15.90 -22.81
C LEU A 42 3.13 15.83 -22.74
N ALA A 43 3.67 15.04 -21.81
CA ALA A 43 5.10 14.80 -21.70
C ALA A 43 5.68 14.18 -22.97
N LEU A 44 5.04 13.11 -23.45
CA LEU A 44 5.46 12.45 -24.69
C LEU A 44 5.37 13.39 -25.90
N ALA A 45 4.31 14.20 -26.00
CA ALA A 45 4.13 15.13 -27.10
C ALA A 45 5.19 16.25 -27.12
N LYS A 46 5.58 16.78 -25.94
CA LYS A 46 6.47 17.95 -25.84
C LYS A 46 7.96 17.57 -25.77
N TYR A 47 8.28 16.48 -25.10
CA TYR A 47 9.67 16.08 -24.80
C TYR A 47 10.08 14.77 -25.49
N GLY A 48 9.17 14.12 -26.23
CA GLY A 48 9.47 12.86 -26.94
C GLY A 48 10.60 12.95 -27.95
N THR A 49 10.83 14.12 -28.56
CA THR A 49 11.90 14.35 -29.55
C THR A 49 13.22 14.82 -28.93
N HIS A 50 13.17 15.41 -27.74
CA HIS A 50 14.33 15.94 -27.02
C HIS A 50 14.26 15.55 -25.54
N PRO A 51 14.40 14.25 -25.22
CA PRO A 51 14.26 13.77 -23.86
C PRO A 51 15.48 14.16 -23.01
N ALA A 52 15.26 14.43 -21.73
CA ALA A 52 16.36 14.60 -20.76
C ALA A 52 17.17 13.30 -20.60
N HIS A 53 16.47 12.16 -20.54
CA HIS A 53 17.06 10.83 -20.58
C HIS A 53 16.44 10.02 -21.73
N VAL A 54 17.27 9.57 -22.67
CA VAL A 54 16.82 8.74 -23.79
C VAL A 54 16.39 7.38 -23.26
N PHE A 55 15.18 6.95 -23.63
CA PHE A 55 14.67 5.63 -23.28
C PHE A 55 15.63 4.53 -23.73
N SER A 56 15.99 3.63 -22.81
CA SER A 56 16.87 2.50 -23.09
C SER A 56 16.28 1.22 -22.51
N LEU A 57 16.29 0.16 -23.32
CA LEU A 57 15.91 -1.18 -22.88
C LEU A 57 16.84 -1.72 -21.78
N MET A 58 18.03 -1.14 -21.62
CA MET A 58 18.96 -1.47 -20.54
C MET A 58 18.35 -1.21 -19.15
N TRP A 59 17.37 -0.31 -19.02
CA TRP A 59 16.68 -0.05 -17.75
C TRP A 59 15.90 -1.26 -17.22
N LEU A 60 15.56 -2.20 -18.10
CA LEU A 60 14.84 -3.42 -17.75
C LEU A 60 15.77 -4.63 -17.59
N TRP A 61 17.07 -4.46 -17.81
CA TRP A 61 18.01 -5.56 -17.83
C TRP A 61 18.43 -5.94 -16.39
N PRO A 62 18.25 -7.20 -15.95
CA PRO A 62 18.61 -7.59 -14.58
C PRO A 62 20.09 -7.37 -14.21
N GLY A 63 20.98 -7.36 -15.21
CA GLY A 63 22.42 -7.16 -15.01
C GLY A 63 22.86 -5.70 -14.86
N SER A 64 21.97 -4.72 -14.97
CA SER A 64 22.34 -3.29 -14.85
C SER A 64 22.38 -2.79 -13.40
N PHE A 65 22.12 -3.65 -12.41
CA PHE A 65 21.99 -3.27 -11.01
C PHE A 65 23.03 -3.97 -10.15
N THR A 66 23.58 -3.25 -9.16
CA THR A 66 24.30 -3.90 -8.05
C THR A 66 23.30 -4.64 -7.15
N PRO A 67 23.71 -5.70 -6.42
CA PRO A 67 22.82 -6.40 -5.49
C PRO A 67 22.15 -5.46 -4.48
N GLN A 68 22.88 -4.46 -4.00
CA GLN A 68 22.35 -3.50 -3.05
C GLN A 68 21.32 -2.55 -3.68
N LEU A 69 21.57 -2.05 -4.90
CA LEU A 69 20.62 -1.19 -5.62
C LEU A 69 19.33 -1.96 -5.96
N PHE A 70 19.48 -3.22 -6.35
CA PHE A 70 18.33 -4.09 -6.59
C PHE A 70 17.52 -4.29 -5.32
N ALA A 71 18.16 -4.57 -4.18
CA ALA A 71 17.46 -4.81 -2.92
C ALA A 71 16.70 -3.57 -2.40
N THR A 72 17.31 -2.38 -2.46
CA THR A 72 16.64 -1.13 -2.05
C THR A 72 15.51 -0.74 -3.01
N GLY A 73 15.72 -0.93 -4.31
CA GLY A 73 14.68 -0.75 -5.33
C GLY A 73 13.51 -1.72 -5.14
N ALA A 74 13.80 -2.99 -4.83
CA ALA A 74 12.78 -4.01 -4.55
C ALA A 74 11.95 -3.67 -3.31
N LEU A 75 12.55 -3.19 -2.22
CA LEU A 75 11.78 -2.72 -1.06
C LEU A 75 10.88 -1.54 -1.38
N THR A 76 11.39 -0.59 -2.17
CA THR A 76 10.62 0.58 -2.59
C THR A 76 9.46 0.16 -3.48
N ALA A 77 9.68 -0.80 -4.39
CA ALA A 77 8.62 -1.39 -5.20
C ALA A 77 7.59 -2.13 -4.33
N LEU A 78 8.02 -2.89 -3.32
CA LEU A 78 7.10 -3.55 -2.38
C LEU A 78 6.20 -2.55 -1.66
N PHE A 79 6.75 -1.40 -1.27
CA PHE A 79 5.94 -0.32 -0.71
C PHE A 79 4.94 0.26 -1.72
N PHE A 80 5.37 0.54 -2.96
CA PHE A 80 4.48 1.10 -3.99
C PHE A 80 3.34 0.17 -4.40
N PHE A 81 3.58 -1.13 -4.36
CA PHE A 81 2.62 -2.14 -4.82
C PHE A 81 1.95 -2.91 -3.67
N TRP A 82 2.11 -2.43 -2.43
CA TRP A 82 1.37 -2.95 -1.28
C TRP A 82 -0.10 -2.48 -1.30
N GLY A 83 -1.00 -3.30 -0.76
CA GLY A 83 -2.40 -2.93 -0.51
C GLY A 83 -3.42 -3.54 -1.47
N TRP A 84 -2.98 -4.37 -2.43
CA TRP A 84 -3.89 -5.11 -3.32
C TRP A 84 -4.84 -6.06 -2.56
N ASP A 85 -4.39 -6.57 -1.42
CA ASP A 85 -5.11 -7.47 -0.53
C ASP A 85 -6.25 -6.78 0.24
N VAL A 86 -6.33 -5.44 0.20
CA VAL A 86 -7.46 -4.67 0.75
C VAL A 86 -8.79 -5.10 0.12
N THR A 87 -8.78 -5.45 -1.17
CA THR A 87 -9.96 -5.92 -1.91
C THR A 87 -10.60 -7.15 -1.26
N ILE A 88 -9.80 -8.00 -0.63
CA ILE A 88 -10.24 -9.24 0.03
C ILE A 88 -10.99 -8.91 1.34
N ASN A 89 -10.64 -7.82 2.02
CA ASN A 89 -11.32 -7.40 3.26
C ASN A 89 -12.76 -6.94 3.03
N LEU A 90 -13.12 -6.62 1.79
CA LEU A 90 -14.46 -6.18 1.40
C LEU A 90 -15.26 -7.28 0.70
N THR A 91 -14.79 -8.53 0.78
CA THR A 91 -15.45 -9.67 0.12
C THR A 91 -16.92 -9.79 0.56
N GLU A 92 -17.22 -9.64 1.85
CA GLU A 92 -18.60 -9.68 2.38
C GLU A 92 -19.48 -8.50 1.89
N GLU A 93 -18.86 -7.38 1.51
CA GLU A 93 -19.53 -6.16 1.04
C GLU A 93 -19.65 -6.11 -0.51
N THR A 94 -19.09 -7.10 -1.20
CA THR A 94 -18.98 -7.15 -2.67
C THR A 94 -20.10 -8.00 -3.28
N ARG A 95 -20.72 -7.51 -4.36
CA ARG A 95 -21.86 -8.19 -5.03
C ARG A 95 -21.52 -9.61 -5.52
N ASP A 96 -20.35 -9.79 -6.13
CA ASP A 96 -19.81 -11.10 -6.49
C ASP A 96 -18.59 -11.42 -5.61
N ALA A 97 -18.88 -11.86 -4.39
CA ALA A 97 -17.86 -12.21 -3.39
C ALA A 97 -16.93 -13.36 -3.84
N SER A 98 -17.36 -14.19 -4.81
CA SER A 98 -16.62 -15.40 -5.18
C SER A 98 -15.46 -15.13 -6.14
N ARG A 99 -15.61 -14.14 -7.03
CA ARG A 99 -14.65 -13.88 -8.12
C ARG A 99 -14.14 -12.45 -8.14
N ALA A 100 -14.97 -11.47 -7.76
CA ALA A 100 -14.63 -10.07 -7.94
C ALA A 100 -13.42 -9.61 -7.09
N PRO A 101 -13.23 -10.02 -5.83
CA PRO A 101 -12.05 -9.60 -5.06
C PRO A 101 -10.73 -10.07 -5.70
N GLY A 102 -10.67 -11.33 -6.13
CA GLY A 102 -9.48 -11.90 -6.75
C GLY A 102 -9.15 -11.27 -8.11
N HIS A 103 -10.15 -11.14 -9.00
CA HIS A 103 -9.94 -10.46 -10.28
C HIS A 103 -9.66 -8.96 -10.10
N GLY A 104 -10.33 -8.31 -9.15
CA GLY A 104 -10.12 -6.91 -8.81
C GLY A 104 -8.68 -6.64 -8.38
N ALA A 105 -8.13 -7.46 -7.48
CA ALA A 105 -6.73 -7.38 -7.07
C ALA A 105 -5.76 -7.53 -8.25
N LEU A 106 -5.97 -8.54 -9.10
CA LEU A 106 -5.11 -8.80 -10.26
C LEU A 106 -5.12 -7.63 -11.25
N TRP A 107 -6.30 -7.17 -11.65
CA TRP A 107 -6.43 -6.05 -12.60
C TRP A 107 -5.90 -4.75 -12.01
N ALA A 108 -6.17 -4.47 -10.73
CA ALA A 108 -5.61 -3.31 -10.05
C ALA A 108 -4.09 -3.32 -10.11
N MET A 109 -3.44 -4.45 -9.78
CA MET A 109 -1.98 -4.57 -9.83
C MET A 109 -1.41 -4.33 -11.24
N LEU A 110 -2.03 -4.90 -12.27
CA LEU A 110 -1.58 -4.69 -13.65
C LEU A 110 -1.73 -3.23 -14.09
N ILE A 111 -2.85 -2.59 -13.74
CA ILE A 111 -3.12 -1.19 -14.08
C ILE A 111 -2.14 -0.26 -13.36
N VAL A 112 -1.96 -0.44 -12.04
CA VAL A 112 -1.03 0.38 -11.26
C VAL A 112 0.41 0.19 -11.75
N LEU A 113 0.82 -1.04 -12.10
CA LEU A 113 2.14 -1.30 -12.66
C LEU A 113 2.35 -0.57 -14.00
N ALA A 114 1.38 -0.63 -14.90
CA ALA A 114 1.45 0.05 -16.19
C ALA A 114 1.51 1.58 -16.02
N LEU A 115 0.67 2.14 -15.15
CA LEU A 115 0.66 3.57 -14.85
C LEU A 115 1.98 4.02 -14.20
N PHE A 116 2.49 3.26 -13.22
CA PHE A 116 3.76 3.56 -12.55
C PHE A 116 4.92 3.56 -13.55
N MET A 117 5.02 2.54 -14.40
CA MET A 117 6.08 2.46 -15.41
C MET A 117 5.98 3.61 -16.43
N GLY A 118 4.76 3.90 -16.91
CA GLY A 118 4.52 5.04 -17.80
C GLY A 118 4.95 6.36 -17.15
N PHE A 119 4.59 6.56 -15.89
CA PHE A 119 4.93 7.77 -15.14
C PHE A 119 6.43 7.90 -14.86
N ALA A 120 7.09 6.82 -14.46
CA ALA A 120 8.53 6.79 -14.25
C ALA A 120 9.30 7.15 -15.53
N VAL A 121 8.89 6.60 -16.68
CA VAL A 121 9.48 6.93 -17.98
C VAL A 121 9.28 8.40 -18.32
N VAL A 122 8.08 8.97 -18.16
CA VAL A 122 7.87 10.38 -18.50
C VAL A 122 8.56 11.35 -17.54
N ILE A 123 8.74 10.99 -16.27
CA ILE A 123 9.58 11.78 -15.35
C ILE A 123 11.00 11.87 -15.89
N LEU A 124 11.62 10.73 -16.24
CA LEU A 124 12.98 10.71 -16.79
C LEU A 124 13.08 11.39 -18.16
N LEU A 125 11.98 11.40 -18.92
CA LEU A 125 11.93 12.07 -20.21
C LEU A 125 11.89 13.61 -20.07
N VAL A 126 11.21 14.13 -19.03
CA VAL A 126 10.98 15.58 -18.83
C VAL A 126 12.00 16.24 -17.90
N LEU A 127 12.45 15.54 -16.86
CA LEU A 127 13.32 16.06 -15.81
C LEU A 127 14.71 15.46 -15.88
N ASN A 128 15.74 16.25 -15.58
CA ASN A 128 17.10 15.76 -15.38
C ASN A 128 17.36 15.35 -13.92
N ASP A 129 18.49 14.68 -13.69
CA ASP A 129 18.87 14.16 -12.36
C ASP A 129 18.87 15.24 -11.26
N GLN A 130 19.33 16.46 -11.56
CA GLN A 130 19.37 17.55 -10.58
C GLN A 130 17.96 18.01 -10.20
N GLU A 131 17.07 18.14 -11.19
CA GLU A 131 15.68 18.53 -10.97
C GLU A 131 14.92 17.46 -10.18
N ILE A 132 15.14 16.18 -10.47
CA ILE A 132 14.54 15.07 -9.71
C ILE A 132 14.99 15.13 -8.25
N GLN A 133 16.30 15.30 -8.01
CA GLN A 133 16.86 15.38 -6.65
C GLN A 133 16.34 16.61 -5.89
N GLN A 134 16.25 17.77 -6.54
CA GLN A 134 15.74 19.01 -5.94
C GLN A 134 14.24 18.95 -5.66
N SER A 135 13.49 18.28 -6.51
CA SER A 135 12.03 18.19 -6.40
C SER A 135 11.58 17.31 -5.23
N SER A 136 12.38 16.31 -4.83
CA SER A 136 12.09 15.41 -3.72
C SER A 136 10.66 14.87 -3.79
N THR A 137 9.81 15.15 -2.80
CA THR A 137 8.40 14.70 -2.74
C THR A 137 7.47 15.37 -3.76
N ASN A 138 7.93 16.40 -4.47
CA ASN A 138 7.13 17.20 -5.40
C ASN A 138 7.44 16.92 -6.88
N VAL A 139 8.08 15.78 -7.19
CA VAL A 139 8.50 15.43 -8.56
C VAL A 139 7.36 15.48 -9.60
N VAL A 140 6.15 15.07 -9.21
CA VAL A 140 4.95 15.10 -10.05
C VAL A 140 4.58 16.54 -10.45
N PHE A 141 4.67 17.47 -9.49
CA PHE A 141 4.42 18.88 -9.74
C PHE A 141 5.55 19.53 -10.56
N ALA A 142 6.81 19.20 -10.27
CA ALA A 142 7.95 19.71 -11.03
C ALA A 142 7.86 19.33 -12.51
N MET A 143 7.46 18.09 -12.81
CA MET A 143 7.18 17.66 -14.18
C MET A 143 6.03 18.49 -14.78
N ALA A 144 4.91 18.65 -14.06
CA ALA A 144 3.76 19.41 -14.54
C ALA A 144 4.05 20.90 -14.79
N ASP A 145 4.91 21.54 -13.98
CA ASP A 145 5.31 22.95 -14.14
C ASP A 145 6.15 23.18 -15.41
N LYS A 146 6.84 22.13 -15.90
CA LYS A 146 7.49 22.16 -17.22
C LYS A 146 6.53 21.93 -18.39
N LEU A 147 5.46 21.19 -18.17
CA LEU A 147 4.50 20.83 -19.22
C LEU A 147 3.48 21.92 -19.45
N LEU A 148 2.96 22.50 -18.36
CA LEU A 148 1.82 23.41 -18.35
C LEU A 148 2.20 24.75 -17.72
N PRO A 149 1.76 25.88 -18.29
CA PRO A 149 1.91 27.17 -17.62
C PRO A 149 1.04 27.22 -16.36
N ARG A 150 1.48 27.98 -15.36
CA ARG A 150 0.64 28.28 -14.19
C ARG A 150 -0.60 29.06 -14.62
N PRO A 151 -1.79 28.78 -14.05
CA PRO A 151 -2.04 27.91 -12.90
C PRO A 151 -2.31 26.43 -13.24
N TRP A 152 -2.26 26.02 -14.51
CA TRP A 152 -2.65 24.67 -14.94
C TRP A 152 -1.74 23.57 -14.39
N SER A 153 -0.47 23.86 -14.11
CA SER A 153 0.45 22.91 -13.47
C SER A 153 -0.02 22.46 -12.06
N TYR A 154 -0.84 23.24 -11.37
CA TYR A 154 -1.40 22.87 -10.06
C TYR A 154 -2.39 21.69 -10.13
N VAL A 155 -2.86 21.30 -11.31
CA VAL A 155 -3.67 20.08 -11.50
C VAL A 155 -2.95 18.83 -10.98
N ALA A 156 -1.61 18.81 -11.07
CA ALA A 156 -0.77 17.75 -10.55
C ALA A 156 -0.81 17.67 -9.02
N VAL A 157 -0.87 18.82 -8.34
CA VAL A 157 -1.04 18.89 -6.88
C VAL A 157 -2.40 18.33 -6.48
N ILE A 158 -3.45 18.67 -7.23
CA ILE A 158 -4.79 18.14 -6.99
C ILE A 158 -4.79 16.61 -7.11
N ALA A 159 -4.19 16.04 -8.16
CA ALA A 159 -4.09 14.59 -8.34
C ALA A 159 -3.37 13.91 -7.15
N VAL A 160 -2.22 14.45 -6.71
CA VAL A 160 -1.48 13.91 -5.56
C VAL A 160 -2.28 14.01 -4.26
N MET A 161 -3.01 15.11 -4.05
CA MET A 161 -3.87 15.29 -2.89
C MET A 161 -5.03 14.29 -2.88
N LEU A 162 -5.71 14.09 -4.01
CA LEU A 162 -6.78 13.10 -4.14
C LEU A 162 -6.27 11.68 -3.85
N SER A 163 -5.07 11.36 -4.34
CA SER A 163 -4.45 10.05 -4.13
C SER A 163 -4.12 9.80 -2.66
N THR A 164 -3.61 10.83 -1.99
CA THR A 164 -3.30 10.76 -0.56
C THR A 164 -4.57 10.58 0.29
N VAL A 165 -5.65 11.30 -0.05
CA VAL A 165 -6.95 11.18 0.64
C VAL A 165 -7.60 9.81 0.37
N GLY A 166 -7.56 9.33 -0.87
CA GLY A 166 -8.06 8.00 -1.23
C GLY A 166 -7.29 6.89 -0.51
N THR A 167 -5.96 7.01 -0.41
CA THR A 167 -5.13 6.04 0.35
C THR A 167 -5.46 6.05 1.84
N LEU A 168 -5.74 7.23 2.41
CA LEU A 168 -6.20 7.35 3.79
C LEU A 168 -7.55 6.67 4.00
N GLU A 169 -8.47 6.85 3.05
CA GLU A 169 -9.79 6.21 3.05
C GLU A 169 -9.67 4.69 3.05
N THR A 170 -8.92 4.11 2.10
CA THR A 170 -8.74 2.66 1.99
C THR A 170 -8.02 2.07 3.21
N SER A 171 -7.08 2.80 3.82
CA SER A 171 -6.35 2.34 5.01
C SER A 171 -7.26 2.25 6.24
N ILE A 172 -8.06 3.29 6.50
CA ILE A 172 -9.03 3.29 7.60
C ILE A 172 -10.10 2.21 7.36
N LEU A 173 -10.55 2.06 6.11
CA LEU A 173 -11.48 1.01 5.71
C LEU A 173 -10.93 -0.38 6.04
N GLN A 174 -9.72 -0.71 5.58
CA GLN A 174 -9.05 -1.97 5.85
C GLN A 174 -8.92 -2.25 7.35
N PHE A 175 -8.43 -1.27 8.11
CA PHE A 175 -8.20 -1.43 9.54
C PHE A 175 -9.51 -1.70 10.28
N THR A 176 -10.56 -0.94 9.97
CA THR A 176 -11.86 -1.08 10.64
C THR A 176 -12.52 -2.43 10.39
N ARG A 177 -12.43 -2.99 9.18
CA ARG A 177 -12.92 -4.35 8.87
C ARG A 177 -12.12 -5.41 9.59
N THR A 178 -10.79 -5.27 9.58
CA THR A 178 -9.90 -6.21 10.26
C THR A 178 -10.17 -6.24 11.77
N LEU A 179 -10.34 -5.07 12.38
CA LEU A 179 -10.63 -4.96 13.81
C LEU A 179 -12.02 -5.51 14.16
N TYR A 180 -13.01 -5.24 13.30
CA TYR A 180 -14.36 -5.81 13.43
C TYR A 180 -14.35 -7.33 13.39
N ALA A 181 -13.72 -7.92 12.36
CA ALA A 181 -13.63 -9.37 12.20
C ALA A 181 -12.93 -10.02 13.41
N LYS A 182 -11.82 -9.44 13.87
CA LYS A 182 -11.12 -9.92 15.07
C LYS A 182 -11.95 -9.78 16.36
N GLY A 183 -12.75 -8.73 16.48
CA GLY A 183 -13.68 -8.57 17.60
C GLY A 183 -14.83 -9.59 17.55
N ARG A 184 -15.35 -9.88 16.35
CA ARG A 184 -16.42 -10.86 16.12
C ARG A 184 -15.94 -12.28 16.43
N ASP A 185 -14.73 -12.61 16.03
CA ASP A 185 -14.14 -13.94 16.18
C ASP A 185 -13.55 -14.16 17.60
N GLY A 186 -13.79 -13.25 18.55
CA GLY A 186 -13.37 -13.37 19.96
C GLY A 186 -11.87 -13.19 20.20
N ILE A 187 -11.11 -12.76 19.19
CA ILE A 187 -9.66 -12.50 19.27
C ILE A 187 -9.37 -11.17 19.98
N LEU A 188 -10.25 -10.17 19.79
CA LEU A 188 -10.18 -8.88 20.47
C LEU A 188 -11.44 -8.62 21.29
N HIS A 189 -11.41 -7.57 22.10
CA HIS A 189 -12.56 -7.20 22.94
C HIS A 189 -13.84 -7.02 22.09
N PRO A 190 -15.00 -7.58 22.50
CA PRO A 190 -16.24 -7.58 21.69
C PRO A 190 -16.75 -6.19 21.28
N ARG A 191 -16.33 -5.13 21.98
CA ARG A 191 -16.65 -3.72 21.64
C ARG A 191 -16.27 -3.35 20.21
N TYR A 192 -15.23 -3.96 19.65
CA TYR A 192 -14.81 -3.69 18.26
C TYR A 192 -15.73 -4.32 17.21
N ALA A 193 -16.57 -5.28 17.61
CA ALA A 193 -17.60 -5.89 16.76
C ALA A 193 -18.94 -5.10 16.78
N ILE A 194 -19.01 -3.96 17.48
CA ILE A 194 -20.23 -3.16 17.55
C ILE A 194 -20.43 -2.39 16.24
N LEU A 195 -21.56 -2.63 15.58
CA LEU A 195 -21.98 -1.91 14.38
C LEU A 195 -22.87 -0.71 14.72
N HIS A 196 -22.80 0.33 13.89
CA HIS A 196 -23.66 1.49 13.98
C HIS A 196 -25.12 1.10 13.65
N LYS A 197 -26.09 1.45 14.50
CA LYS A 197 -27.49 1.01 14.38
C LYS A 197 -28.12 1.29 13.01
N ARG A 198 -27.81 2.45 12.42
CA ARG A 198 -28.39 2.91 11.13
C ARG A 198 -27.57 2.51 9.91
N TRP A 199 -26.25 2.54 10.01
CA TRP A 199 -25.34 2.41 8.85
C TRP A 199 -24.65 1.05 8.78
N ARG A 200 -24.76 0.24 9.84
CA ARG A 200 -24.16 -1.08 9.96
C ARG A 200 -22.64 -1.10 9.74
N THR A 201 -21.96 -0.03 10.10
CA THR A 201 -20.50 0.14 10.01
C THR A 201 -19.84 0.02 11.40
N PRO A 202 -18.60 -0.49 11.50
CA PRO A 202 -17.88 -0.66 12.78
C PRO A 202 -17.36 0.68 13.33
N TRP A 203 -18.26 1.48 13.90
CA TRP A 203 -17.96 2.86 14.31
C TRP A 203 -16.94 2.93 15.46
N VAL A 204 -16.96 1.99 16.41
CA VAL A 204 -15.99 1.95 17.52
C VAL A 204 -14.57 1.76 17.01
N ALA A 205 -14.39 0.84 16.05
CA ALA A 205 -13.11 0.64 15.38
C ALA A 205 -12.66 1.90 14.64
N THR A 206 -13.60 2.61 14.01
CA THR A 206 -13.32 3.84 13.26
C THR A 206 -12.88 4.98 14.18
N VAL A 207 -13.53 5.14 15.33
CA VAL A 207 -13.15 6.13 16.33
C VAL A 207 -11.77 5.83 16.90
N LEU A 208 -11.46 4.57 17.21
CA LEU A 208 -10.15 4.18 17.73
C LEU A 208 -9.04 4.53 16.74
N ILE A 209 -9.17 4.12 15.46
CA ILE A 209 -8.12 4.38 14.47
C ILE A 209 -8.00 5.86 14.15
N THR A 210 -9.10 6.62 14.18
CA THR A 210 -9.08 8.08 14.03
C THR A 210 -8.33 8.74 15.18
N ALA A 211 -8.60 8.33 16.43
CA ALA A 211 -7.94 8.87 17.61
C ALA A 211 -6.43 8.57 17.59
N ILE A 212 -6.04 7.32 17.29
CA ILE A 212 -4.63 6.94 17.12
C ILE A 212 -3.99 7.74 15.98
N GLY A 213 -4.68 7.86 14.84
CA GLY A 213 -4.21 8.65 13.70
C GLY A 213 -3.97 10.12 14.04
N LEU A 214 -4.87 10.75 14.80
CA LEU A 214 -4.70 12.13 15.26
C LEU A 214 -3.50 12.28 16.21
N LEU A 215 -3.30 11.32 17.12
CA LEU A 215 -2.14 11.30 18.02
C LEU A 215 -0.83 11.15 17.24
N LEU A 216 -0.78 10.24 16.26
CA LEU A 216 0.39 10.04 15.41
C LEU A 216 0.65 11.25 14.50
N LEU A 217 -0.39 11.89 13.95
CA LEU A 217 -0.25 13.13 13.19
C LEU A 217 0.31 14.26 14.06
N PHE A 218 -0.15 14.36 15.31
CA PHE A 218 0.41 15.31 16.27
C PHE A 218 1.89 15.00 16.54
N GLY A 219 2.23 13.74 16.81
CA GLY A 219 3.63 13.30 16.98
C GLY A 219 4.51 13.56 15.76
N SER A 220 3.99 13.37 14.54
CA SER A 220 4.71 13.63 13.30
C SER A 220 5.07 15.11 13.09
N SER A 221 4.37 16.02 13.78
CA SER A 221 4.64 17.45 13.69
C SER A 221 5.99 17.84 14.33
N TYR A 222 6.60 16.94 15.10
CA TYR A 222 7.93 17.12 15.71
C TYR A 222 9.07 16.54 14.88
N PHE A 223 8.78 15.89 13.76
CA PHE A 223 9.82 15.32 12.89
C PHE A 223 10.47 16.39 12.01
N PRO A 224 11.76 16.23 11.65
CA PRO A 224 12.53 17.25 10.97
C PRO A 224 12.09 17.52 9.52
N SER A 225 11.56 16.52 8.80
CA SER A 225 11.04 16.71 7.44
C SER A 225 10.06 15.61 7.03
N VAL A 226 9.17 15.93 6.09
CA VAL A 226 8.25 14.95 5.46
C VAL A 226 9.04 13.87 4.71
N GLY A 227 10.14 14.24 4.07
CA GLY A 227 11.00 13.29 3.35
C GLY A 227 11.59 12.21 4.27
N ALA A 228 12.00 12.58 5.49
CA ALA A 228 12.46 11.62 6.49
C ALA A 228 11.34 10.67 6.91
N ILE A 229 10.15 11.20 7.21
CA ILE A 229 8.97 10.38 7.57
C ILE A 229 8.66 9.37 6.46
N ILE A 230 8.64 9.81 5.19
CA ILE A 230 8.37 8.94 4.05
C ILE A 230 9.46 7.86 3.94
N LYS A 231 10.74 8.24 4.01
CA LYS A 231 11.86 7.29 3.90
C LYS A 231 11.78 6.20 4.97
N ASP A 232 11.58 6.59 6.23
CA ASP A 232 11.53 5.65 7.36
C ASP A 232 10.28 4.77 7.26
N SER A 233 9.14 5.36 6.84
CA SER A 233 7.89 4.63 6.63
C SER A 233 8.00 3.62 5.49
N VAL A 234 8.62 3.97 4.36
CA VAL A 234 8.85 3.07 3.22
C VAL A 234 9.66 1.86 3.65
N ASN A 235 10.75 2.08 4.39
CA ASN A 235 11.61 1.00 4.87
C ASN A 235 10.88 0.11 5.89
N ALA A 236 10.25 0.70 6.90
CA ALA A 236 9.57 -0.03 7.95
C ALA A 236 8.36 -0.83 7.43
N ILE A 237 7.52 -0.20 6.60
CA ILE A 237 6.35 -0.84 5.99
C ILE A 237 6.81 -1.89 4.97
N GLY A 238 7.76 -1.56 4.10
CA GLY A 238 8.31 -2.51 3.12
C GLY A 238 8.84 -3.78 3.79
N PHE A 239 9.53 -3.65 4.92
CA PHE A 239 9.99 -4.79 5.72
C PHE A 239 8.83 -5.60 6.32
N GLN A 240 7.86 -4.95 6.96
CA GLN A 240 6.68 -5.62 7.52
C GLN A 240 5.89 -6.35 6.43
N VAL A 241 5.74 -5.72 5.27
CA VAL A 241 5.07 -6.26 4.08
C VAL A 241 5.78 -7.49 3.55
N ALA A 242 7.10 -7.40 3.36
CA ALA A 242 7.90 -8.54 2.94
C ALA A 242 7.75 -9.73 3.89
N PHE A 243 7.74 -9.47 5.20
CA PHE A 243 7.54 -10.51 6.20
C PHE A 243 6.17 -11.17 6.10
N TYR A 244 5.07 -10.40 6.12
CA TYR A 244 3.73 -11.00 6.16
C TYR A 244 3.29 -11.59 4.82
N TYR A 245 3.61 -10.97 3.68
CA TYR A 245 3.37 -11.57 2.36
C TYR A 245 4.23 -12.81 2.16
N GLY A 246 5.47 -12.82 2.65
CA GLY A 246 6.31 -14.01 2.65
C GLY A 246 5.71 -15.15 3.46
N LEU A 247 5.22 -14.87 4.68
CA LEU A 247 4.49 -15.85 5.48
C LEU A 247 3.24 -16.37 4.77
N ALA A 248 2.48 -15.51 4.11
CA ALA A 248 1.32 -15.90 3.32
C ALA A 248 1.72 -16.83 2.15
N GLY A 249 2.83 -16.54 1.47
CA GLY A 249 3.37 -17.39 0.41
C GLY A 249 3.79 -18.77 0.93
N PHE A 250 4.51 -18.85 2.06
CA PHE A 250 4.82 -20.13 2.71
C PHE A 250 3.57 -20.89 3.13
N ALA A 251 2.59 -20.20 3.71
CA ALA A 251 1.33 -20.82 4.12
C ALA A 251 0.53 -21.37 2.92
N CYS A 252 0.49 -20.63 1.81
CA CYS A 252 -0.13 -21.05 0.55
C CYS A 252 0.54 -22.31 0.01
N ALA A 253 1.87 -22.27 -0.16
CA ALA A 253 2.68 -23.40 -0.61
C ALA A 253 2.46 -24.64 0.28
N TRP A 254 2.45 -24.46 1.60
CA TRP A 254 2.19 -25.56 2.55
C TRP A 254 0.77 -26.10 2.44
N ARG A 255 -0.25 -25.23 2.38
CA ARG A 255 -1.67 -25.61 2.37
C ARG A 255 -2.04 -26.40 1.11
N PHE A 256 -1.55 -25.96 -0.04
CA PHE A 256 -1.91 -26.52 -1.35
C PHE A 256 -0.90 -27.56 -1.86
N ARG A 257 0.14 -27.92 -1.10
CA ARG A 257 1.18 -28.90 -1.51
C ARG A 257 0.65 -30.23 -2.06
N ARG A 258 -0.48 -30.73 -1.54
CA ARG A 258 -1.08 -32.00 -2.00
C ARG A 258 -1.84 -31.83 -3.31
N GLU A 259 -2.47 -30.68 -3.51
CA GLU A 259 -3.22 -30.35 -4.72
C GLU A 259 -2.32 -29.89 -5.86
N ALA A 260 -1.19 -29.27 -5.51
CA ALA A 260 -0.10 -28.92 -6.42
C ALA A 260 0.43 -30.14 -7.19
N MET A 261 0.49 -31.32 -6.56
CA MET A 261 1.01 -32.54 -7.19
C MET A 261 0.05 -33.18 -8.22
N ARG A 262 -1.15 -32.64 -8.41
CA ARG A 262 -2.16 -33.20 -9.34
C ARG A 262 -1.94 -32.79 -10.80
N SER A 263 -1.25 -31.69 -11.06
CA SER A 263 -1.01 -31.17 -12.40
C SER A 263 0.22 -30.27 -12.40
N VAL A 264 0.97 -30.23 -13.51
CA VAL A 264 2.11 -29.31 -13.69
C VAL A 264 1.67 -27.85 -13.52
N PHE A 265 0.49 -27.49 -14.00
CA PHE A 265 -0.06 -26.15 -13.82
C PHE A 265 -0.24 -25.82 -12.33
N ASN A 266 -0.85 -26.74 -11.58
CA ASN A 266 -1.05 -26.56 -10.14
C ASN A 266 0.27 -26.54 -9.37
N LEU A 267 1.26 -27.33 -9.80
CA LEU A 267 2.59 -27.33 -9.19
C LEU A 267 3.24 -25.95 -9.31
N VAL A 268 3.20 -25.36 -10.51
CA VAL A 268 3.79 -24.05 -10.77
C VAL A 268 3.07 -22.96 -9.97
N PHE A 269 1.74 -22.86 -10.10
CA PHE A 269 0.99 -21.73 -9.55
C PHE A 269 0.66 -21.84 -8.05
N LEU A 270 0.49 -23.05 -7.51
CA LEU A 270 0.11 -23.26 -6.10
C LEU A 270 1.31 -23.53 -5.18
N LEU A 271 2.44 -23.99 -5.71
CA LEU A 271 3.61 -24.33 -4.91
C LEU A 271 4.86 -23.54 -5.30
N VAL A 272 5.34 -23.66 -6.54
CA VAL A 272 6.63 -23.08 -6.95
C VAL A 272 6.58 -21.56 -6.89
N TRP A 273 5.56 -20.93 -7.48
CA TRP A 273 5.44 -19.48 -7.54
C TRP A 273 5.27 -18.84 -6.16
N PRO A 274 4.34 -19.30 -5.29
CA PRO A 274 4.21 -18.75 -3.93
C PRO A 274 5.45 -18.99 -3.07
N LEU A 275 6.10 -20.16 -3.19
CA LEU A 275 7.32 -20.47 -2.43
C LEU A 275 8.49 -19.61 -2.87
N PHE A 276 8.71 -19.47 -4.17
CA PHE A 276 9.75 -18.61 -4.71
C PHE A 276 9.53 -17.16 -4.29
N SER A 277 8.30 -16.65 -4.40
CA SER A 277 7.95 -15.32 -3.91
C SER A 277 8.22 -15.18 -2.41
N ALA A 278 7.86 -16.17 -1.60
CA ALA A 278 8.08 -16.14 -0.15
C ALA A 278 9.57 -16.08 0.20
N LEU A 279 10.37 -16.93 -0.42
CA LEU A 279 11.83 -16.96 -0.24
C LEU A 279 12.47 -15.64 -0.69
N PHE A 280 12.04 -15.09 -1.82
CA PHE A 280 12.52 -13.81 -2.33
C PHE A 280 12.20 -12.65 -1.36
N LEU A 281 10.95 -12.56 -0.90
CA LEU A 281 10.53 -11.52 0.05
C LEU A 281 11.31 -11.60 1.36
N TRP A 282 11.50 -12.81 1.90
CA TRP A 282 12.26 -13.01 3.13
C TRP A 282 13.76 -12.72 2.94
N PHE A 283 14.32 -13.07 1.79
CA PHE A 283 15.70 -12.72 1.44
C PHE A 283 15.89 -11.20 1.41
N ILE A 284 15.01 -10.47 0.71
CA ILE A 284 15.06 -8.99 0.66
C ILE A 284 14.88 -8.40 2.06
N ALA A 285 13.91 -8.88 2.83
CA ALA A 285 13.71 -8.43 4.21
C ALA A 285 14.99 -8.59 5.05
N ALA A 286 15.60 -9.79 5.04
CA ALA A 286 16.81 -10.08 5.79
C ALA A 286 18.02 -9.25 5.32
N TYR A 287 18.16 -9.08 4.00
CA TYR A 287 19.24 -8.29 3.41
C TYR A 287 19.14 -6.79 3.76
N SER A 288 17.92 -6.28 3.95
CA SER A 288 17.70 -4.86 4.22
C SER A 288 17.75 -4.46 5.68
N VAL A 289 17.55 -5.38 6.64
CA VAL A 289 17.67 -5.08 8.09
C VAL A 289 18.96 -4.34 8.47
N PRO A 290 20.15 -4.73 7.98
CA PRO A 290 21.40 -4.03 8.31
C PRO A 290 21.49 -2.62 7.72
N THR A 291 20.68 -2.30 6.71
CA THR A 291 20.67 -0.98 6.05
C THR A 291 19.75 0.02 6.73
N PHE A 292 18.91 -0.45 7.65
CA PHE A 292 17.96 0.39 8.37
C PHE A 292 18.60 1.07 9.56
N ASP A 293 18.11 2.28 9.86
CA ASP A 293 18.47 2.97 11.09
C ASP A 293 17.79 2.31 12.31
N LEU A 294 18.20 2.72 13.51
CA LEU A 294 17.68 2.13 14.75
C LEU A 294 16.17 2.32 14.87
N ALA A 295 15.63 3.49 14.48
CA ALA A 295 14.21 3.77 14.60
C ALA A 295 13.39 2.87 13.68
N THR A 296 13.79 2.73 12.41
CA THR A 296 13.15 1.80 11.46
C THR A 296 13.19 0.36 11.95
N ASN A 297 14.33 -0.08 12.50
CA ASN A 297 14.45 -1.43 13.05
C ASN A 297 13.53 -1.65 14.26
N VAL A 298 13.45 -0.68 15.17
CA VAL A 298 12.55 -0.75 16.34
C VAL A 298 11.09 -0.77 15.91
N VAL A 299 10.67 0.07 14.95
CA VAL A 299 9.28 0.10 14.46
C VAL A 299 8.96 -1.17 13.65
N GLY A 300 9.86 -1.59 12.76
CA GLY A 300 9.71 -2.77 11.92
C GLY A 300 9.65 -4.06 12.73
N LEU A 301 10.72 -4.38 13.46
CA LEU A 301 10.82 -5.60 14.27
C LEU A 301 9.91 -5.55 15.50
N GLY A 302 9.84 -4.39 16.17
CA GLY A 302 8.98 -4.20 17.33
C GLY A 302 7.50 -4.35 16.98
N GLY A 303 7.07 -3.86 15.81
CA GLY A 303 5.71 -4.07 15.31
C GLY A 303 5.36 -5.56 15.14
N ILE A 304 6.28 -6.34 14.58
CA ILE A 304 6.11 -7.80 14.44
C ILE A 304 6.11 -8.49 15.81
N ALA A 305 7.05 -8.12 16.70
CA ALA A 305 7.17 -8.69 18.04
C ALA A 305 5.93 -8.39 18.90
N LEU A 306 5.37 -7.18 18.81
CA LEU A 306 4.11 -6.83 19.46
C LEU A 306 2.96 -7.75 19.03
N GLY A 307 2.94 -8.22 17.78
CA GLY A 307 1.97 -9.20 17.29
C GLY A 307 2.06 -10.58 17.95
N VAL A 308 3.22 -10.95 18.52
CA VAL A 308 3.41 -12.22 19.23
C VAL A 308 2.64 -12.25 20.55
N VAL A 309 2.49 -11.10 21.22
CA VAL A 309 1.78 -11.00 22.51
C VAL A 309 0.30 -11.39 22.37
N PRO A 310 -0.50 -10.80 21.47
CA PRO A 310 -1.87 -11.26 21.20
C PRO A 310 -1.95 -12.73 20.79
N LEU A 311 -1.00 -13.22 20.00
CA LEU A 311 -0.97 -14.62 19.56
C LEU A 311 -0.80 -15.58 20.75
N MET A 312 0.10 -15.25 21.69
CA MET A 312 0.29 -16.03 22.91
C MET A 312 -0.94 -16.00 23.82
N VAL A 313 -1.54 -14.82 24.00
CA VAL A 313 -2.76 -14.65 24.81
C VAL A 313 -3.90 -15.48 24.23
N ASN A 314 -4.13 -15.40 22.92
CA ASN A 314 -5.19 -16.16 22.25
C ASN A 314 -4.97 -17.67 22.32
N ARG A 315 -3.73 -18.14 22.14
CA ARG A 315 -3.41 -19.57 22.29
C ARG A 315 -3.73 -20.07 23.70
N ARG A 316 -3.43 -19.28 24.73
CA ARG A 316 -3.75 -19.62 26.13
C ARG A 316 -5.26 -19.64 26.37
N MET A 317 -6.02 -18.70 25.81
CA MET A 317 -7.48 -18.67 25.92
C MET A 317 -8.13 -19.86 25.20
N ALA A 318 -7.70 -20.16 23.97
CA ALA A 318 -8.18 -21.32 23.21
C ALA A 318 -7.87 -22.65 23.91
N ALA A 319 -6.66 -22.79 24.46
CA ALA A 319 -6.28 -23.98 25.24
C ALA A 319 -7.14 -24.14 26.51
N ARG A 320 -7.49 -23.04 27.19
CA ARG A 320 -8.40 -23.07 28.35
C ARG A 320 -9.83 -23.45 27.96
N ALA A 321 -10.33 -22.94 26.84
CA ALA A 321 -11.66 -23.28 26.33
C ALA A 321 -11.78 -24.73 25.84
N ALA A 322 -10.68 -25.34 25.38
CA ALA A 322 -10.66 -26.76 24.99
C ALA A 322 -10.51 -27.72 26.19
N ALA A 323 -10.17 -27.19 27.37
CA ALA A 323 -9.91 -27.98 28.58
C ALA A 323 -11.05 -27.93 29.62
N GLY A 324 -12.10 -27.13 29.38
CA GLY A 324 -13.31 -27.06 30.21
C GLY A 324 -14.53 -27.48 29.43
#